data_AF-A0A175YNR7-F1
#
_entry.id   AF-A0A175YNR7-F1
#
_cell.length_a   1.000
_cell.length_b   1.000
_cell.length_c   1.000
_cell.angle_alpha   90.00
_cell.angle_beta   90.00
_cell.angle_gamma   90.00
#
_symmetry.space_group_name_H-M   'P 1'
#
loop_
_entity.id
_entity.type
_entity.pdbx_description
1 polymer ?
#
loop_
_entity_poly.entity_id
_entity_poly.type
_entity_poly.pdbx_seq_one_letter_code
_entity_poly.pdbx_strand_id
1 'polypeptide(L)'
;MDQNKALRPEWKLCLDMLDCAMKADNSELAYYALEFMAKWMIQDENMRPPRYLSVEEGLVVSLLATAGRTYSKKLLDAAWTILKRSLRKKRVANAETYLARIHAHASLGTDHLKKAFGALHEFESLYGGADKQAAEDLFSPFTALYPLVVACSHNGFATLDSVYFQLENLSKANPPYKSLAALNCIILGCANIWDFHRASETFTAISTTFGLTPDVNSYNGLICAYGKLNKRKEALELFEQLKSLGIKPNAMTYALLVDAHLVAKDPKSALSIIDEMVISGYTPTKAILKKVRRRCIREMDYESNDQVEDLAKKFGIRMGTETRRNLLFNLQYTADYVQER
;
A
#
# COMPACT_ATOMS: atom_id res chain seq x y z
N MET A 1 47.98 7.63 18.82
CA MET A 1 47.55 6.33 19.37
C MET A 1 46.09 6.46 19.78
N ASP A 2 45.18 5.84 19.03
CA ASP A 2 43.73 5.84 19.28
C ASP A 2 43.41 5.19 20.63
N GLN A 3 43.17 6.00 21.66
CA GLN A 3 42.67 5.53 22.96
C GLN A 3 41.20 5.06 22.91
N ASN A 4 40.50 5.26 21.79
CA ASN A 4 39.07 4.91 21.62
C ASN A 4 38.80 3.54 20.96
N LYS A 5 39.80 2.67 20.80
CA LYS A 5 39.54 1.28 20.34
C LYS A 5 38.67 0.47 21.32
N ALA A 6 38.50 0.93 22.55
CA ALA A 6 37.82 0.21 23.64
C ALA A 6 36.31 0.48 23.78
N LEU A 7 35.73 1.51 23.13
CA LEU A 7 34.30 1.84 23.24
C LEU A 7 33.51 1.31 22.04
N ARG A 8 33.61 0.00 21.78
CA ARG A 8 32.73 -0.66 20.82
C ARG A 8 31.79 -1.60 21.58
N PRO A 9 30.49 -1.30 21.63
CA PRO A 9 29.54 -2.24 22.22
C PRO A 9 29.60 -3.57 21.47
N GLU A 10 29.39 -4.67 22.20
CA GLU A 10 29.30 -6.00 21.59
C GLU A 10 28.20 -6.03 20.52
N TRP A 11 28.32 -6.92 19.53
CA TRP A 11 27.32 -7.04 18.46
C TRP A 11 25.91 -7.27 19.00
N LYS A 12 25.78 -8.09 20.05
CA LYS A 12 24.49 -8.35 20.73
C LYS A 12 23.92 -7.09 21.36
N LEU A 13 24.76 -6.30 22.03
CA LEU A 13 24.35 -5.02 22.60
C LEU A 13 23.91 -4.03 21.51
N CYS A 14 24.57 -4.04 20.34
CA CYS A 14 24.13 -3.22 19.20
C CYS A 14 22.71 -3.62 18.72
N LEU A 15 22.40 -4.92 18.66
CA LEU A 15 21.06 -5.41 18.32
C LEU A 15 20.03 -4.99 19.37
N ASP A 16 20.33 -5.16 20.65
CA ASP A 16 19.44 -4.75 21.76
C ASP A 16 19.18 -3.22 21.73
N MET A 17 20.21 -2.43 21.40
CA MET A 17 20.08 -0.97 21.23
C MET A 17 19.18 -0.63 20.04
N LEU A 18 19.29 -1.33 18.90
CA LEU A 18 18.41 -1.14 17.75
C LEU A 18 16.96 -1.47 18.09
N ASP A 19 16.72 -2.59 18.77
CA ASP A 19 15.38 -3.01 19.18
C ASP A 19 14.73 -1.97 20.11
N CYS A 20 15.48 -1.46 21.09
CA CYS A 20 15.02 -0.39 21.96
C CYS A 20 14.76 0.91 21.17
N ALA A 21 15.66 1.26 20.25
CA ALA A 21 15.53 2.47 19.43
C ALA A 21 14.29 2.42 18.51
N MET A 22 14.03 1.28 17.87
CA MET A 22 12.87 1.10 16.98
C MET A 22 11.53 1.08 17.75
N LYS A 23 11.51 0.53 18.96
CA LYS A 23 10.33 0.58 19.85
C LYS A 23 10.03 2.00 20.32
N ALA A 24 11.07 2.81 20.52
CA ALA A 24 10.95 4.19 20.97
C ALA A 24 10.86 5.21 19.81
N ASP A 25 10.87 4.77 18.55
CA ASP A 25 10.98 5.65 17.37
C ASP A 25 12.13 6.66 17.46
N ASN A 26 13.26 6.24 18.05
CA ASN A 26 14.45 7.08 18.20
C ASN A 26 15.45 6.82 17.06
N SER A 27 15.39 7.64 16.02
CA SER A 27 16.18 7.44 14.81
C SER A 27 17.67 7.74 14.96
N GLU A 28 18.04 8.66 15.85
CA GLU A 28 19.45 8.98 16.13
C GLU A 28 20.11 7.82 16.89
N LEU A 29 19.45 7.27 17.91
CA LEU A 29 19.96 6.09 18.62
C LEU A 29 20.12 4.89 17.67
N ALA A 30 19.12 4.65 16.82
CA ALA A 30 19.19 3.58 15.82
C ALA A 30 20.35 3.81 14.84
N TYR A 31 20.57 5.05 14.41
CA TYR A 31 21.67 5.41 13.51
C TYR A 31 23.04 5.13 14.14
N TYR A 32 23.28 5.55 15.39
CA TYR A 32 24.55 5.27 16.07
C TYR A 32 24.79 3.78 16.30
N ALA A 33 23.75 3.04 16.68
CA ALA A 33 23.84 1.58 16.83
C ALA A 33 24.21 0.89 15.50
N LEU A 34 23.62 1.33 14.38
CA LEU A 34 24.00 0.87 13.04
C LEU A 34 25.44 1.23 12.67
N GLU A 35 25.91 2.42 13.05
CA GLU A 35 27.30 2.83 12.80
C GLU A 35 28.31 1.93 13.53
N PHE A 36 28.00 1.52 14.76
CA PHE A 36 28.81 0.54 15.49
C PHE A 36 28.82 -0.84 14.80
N MET A 37 27.67 -1.30 14.31
CA MET A 37 27.58 -2.55 13.54
C MET A 37 28.39 -2.47 12.24
N ALA A 38 28.34 -1.35 11.52
CA ALA A 38 29.13 -1.15 10.32
C ALA A 38 30.65 -1.23 10.61
N LYS A 39 31.10 -0.68 11.74
CA LYS A 39 32.51 -0.80 12.20
C LYS A 39 32.91 -2.24 12.50
N TRP A 40 32.02 -3.04 13.09
CA TRP A 40 32.23 -4.47 13.31
C TRP A 40 32.36 -5.24 12.00
N MET A 41 31.48 -4.99 11.03
CA MET A 41 31.55 -5.64 9.71
C MET A 41 32.88 -5.37 8.99
N ILE A 42 33.42 -4.14 9.07
CA ILE A 42 34.73 -3.80 8.49
C ILE A 42 35.87 -4.58 9.16
N GLN A 43 35.82 -4.70 10.49
CA GLN A 43 36.88 -5.35 11.25
C GLN A 43 36.92 -6.85 11.00
N ASP A 44 35.76 -7.49 11.00
CA ASP A 44 35.61 -8.93 10.80
C ASP A 44 36.04 -9.38 9.39
N GLU A 45 35.82 -8.55 8.37
CA GLU A 45 36.33 -8.75 7.01
C GLU A 45 37.87 -8.76 6.95
N ASN A 46 38.55 -8.06 7.86
CA ASN A 46 40.01 -7.94 7.93
C ASN A 46 40.66 -8.98 8.86
N MET A 47 39.88 -9.75 9.64
CA MET A 47 40.39 -10.81 10.50
C MET A 47 40.85 -12.03 9.70
N ARG A 48 41.79 -12.80 10.25
CA ARG A 48 42.28 -14.06 9.66
C ARG A 48 42.08 -15.21 10.67
N PRO A 49 41.16 -16.17 10.43
CA PRO A 49 40.24 -16.25 9.29
C PRO A 49 39.13 -15.18 9.33
N PRO A 50 38.61 -14.75 8.17
CA PRO A 50 37.58 -13.72 8.11
C PRO A 50 36.27 -14.22 8.72
N ARG A 51 35.67 -13.40 9.58
CA ARG A 51 34.31 -13.62 10.09
C ARG A 51 33.36 -12.71 9.32
N TYR A 52 32.12 -13.15 9.19
CA TYR A 52 31.20 -12.62 8.20
C TYR A 52 29.86 -12.32 8.84
N LEU A 53 29.84 -11.29 9.70
CA LEU A 53 28.60 -10.80 10.30
C LEU A 53 27.65 -10.27 9.21
N SER A 54 26.37 -10.61 9.34
CA SER A 54 25.31 -10.19 8.44
C SER A 54 24.13 -9.70 9.27
N VAL A 55 23.50 -8.62 8.82
CA VAL A 55 22.24 -8.15 9.39
C VAL A 55 21.08 -8.87 8.70
N GLU A 56 20.12 -9.33 9.50
CA GLU A 56 18.90 -9.94 8.97
C GLU A 56 18.05 -8.90 8.24
N GLU A 57 17.45 -9.30 7.12
CA GLU A 57 16.64 -8.37 6.31
C GLU A 57 15.41 -7.86 7.07
N GLY A 58 14.82 -8.67 7.95
CA GLY A 58 13.69 -8.26 8.78
C GLY A 58 14.03 -7.06 9.69
N LEU A 59 15.25 -7.02 10.24
CA LEU A 59 15.73 -5.88 11.02
C LEU A 59 15.89 -4.63 10.15
N VAL A 60 16.35 -4.79 8.91
CA VAL A 60 16.48 -3.67 7.97
C VAL A 60 15.10 -3.12 7.60
N VAL A 61 14.10 -3.98 7.39
CA VAL A 61 12.71 -3.58 7.14
C VAL A 61 12.18 -2.72 8.29
N SER A 62 12.37 -3.14 9.54
CA SER A 62 11.92 -2.38 10.71
C SER A 62 12.70 -1.06 10.88
N LEU A 63 13.99 -1.03 10.53
CA LEU A 63 14.79 0.21 10.53
C LEU A 63 14.32 1.20 9.46
N LEU A 64 14.02 0.72 8.24
CA LEU A 64 13.47 1.54 7.16
C LEU A 64 12.08 2.08 7.52
N ALA A 65 11.22 1.26 8.14
CA ALA A 65 9.93 1.70 8.64
C ALA A 65 10.08 2.78 9.74
N THR A 66 11.04 2.62 10.65
CA THR A 66 11.36 3.62 11.68
C THR A 66 11.91 4.90 11.06
N ALA A 67 12.75 4.80 10.03
CA ALA A 67 13.24 5.96 9.27
C ALA A 67 12.09 6.72 8.58
N GLY A 68 11.10 6.00 8.04
CA GLY A 68 9.89 6.60 7.47
C GLY A 68 9.05 7.33 8.52
N ARG A 69 8.79 6.70 9.68
CA ARG A 69 8.02 7.30 10.79
C ARG A 69 8.68 8.54 11.41
N THR A 70 10.01 8.53 11.48
CA THR A 70 10.81 9.62 12.09
C THR A 70 11.33 10.63 11.09
N TYR A 71 11.02 10.45 9.80
CA TYR A 71 11.50 11.30 8.71
C TYR A 71 13.03 11.44 8.67
N SER A 72 13.76 10.39 9.08
CA SER A 72 15.23 10.41 9.16
C SER A 72 15.89 9.85 7.89
N LYS A 73 16.38 10.75 7.03
CA LYS A 73 17.18 10.40 5.85
C LYS A 73 18.47 9.65 6.22
N LYS A 74 19.15 10.08 7.29
CA LYS A 74 20.42 9.47 7.73
C LYS A 74 20.24 7.99 8.07
N LEU A 75 19.18 7.67 8.81
CA LEU A 75 18.86 6.30 9.19
C LEU A 75 18.51 5.45 7.96
N LEU A 76 17.73 6.00 7.02
CA LEU A 76 17.39 5.31 5.76
C LEU A 76 18.66 4.93 4.97
N ASP A 77 19.53 5.92 4.71
CA ASP A 77 20.75 5.72 3.93
C ASP A 77 21.70 4.73 4.66
N ALA A 78 21.80 4.80 6.00
CA ALA A 78 22.59 3.87 6.81
C ALA A 78 22.04 2.44 6.77
N ALA A 79 20.73 2.25 6.94
CA ALA A 79 20.10 0.93 6.89
C ALA A 79 20.32 0.26 5.52
N TRP A 80 20.17 1.04 4.43
CA TRP A 80 20.35 0.52 3.07
C TRP A 80 21.80 0.15 2.76
N THR A 81 22.78 0.93 3.24
CA THR A 81 24.20 0.63 3.03
C THR A 81 24.64 -0.63 3.79
N ILE A 82 24.15 -0.83 5.01
CA ILE A 82 24.42 -2.02 5.82
C ILE A 82 23.83 -3.27 5.18
N LEU A 83 22.60 -3.18 4.63
CA LEU A 83 22.00 -4.28 3.87
C LEU A 83 22.84 -4.65 2.66
N LYS A 84 23.21 -3.67 1.82
CA LYS A 84 24.03 -3.90 0.63
C LYS A 84 25.36 -4.58 0.97
N ARG A 85 25.97 -4.22 2.10
CA ARG A 85 27.18 -4.86 2.60
C ARG A 85 26.91 -6.29 3.07
N SER A 86 25.84 -6.52 3.80
CA SER A 86 25.43 -7.85 4.28
C SER A 86 25.15 -8.82 3.12
N LEU A 87 24.53 -8.34 2.04
CA LEU A 87 24.22 -9.10 0.82
C LEU A 87 25.44 -9.33 -0.10
N ARG A 88 26.54 -8.61 0.13
CA ARG A 88 27.84 -8.76 -0.57
C ARG A 88 27.75 -8.73 -2.10
N LYS A 89 26.74 -8.08 -2.66
CA LYS A 89 26.42 -8.10 -4.10
C LYS A 89 26.23 -9.50 -4.71
N LYS A 90 26.06 -10.54 -3.87
CA LYS A 90 25.83 -11.93 -4.30
C LYS A 90 24.37 -12.35 -4.22
N ARG A 91 23.61 -11.71 -3.33
CA ARG A 91 22.18 -11.95 -3.11
C ARG A 91 21.38 -10.70 -3.44
N VAL A 92 20.21 -10.90 -4.03
CA VAL A 92 19.19 -9.86 -4.20
C VAL A 92 18.44 -9.70 -2.88
N ALA A 93 18.14 -8.45 -2.49
CA ALA A 93 17.35 -8.17 -1.30
C ALA A 93 15.89 -8.57 -1.51
N ASN A 94 15.20 -9.01 -0.47
CA ASN A 94 13.79 -9.41 -0.53
C ASN A 94 12.87 -8.26 -0.99
N ALA A 95 11.71 -8.63 -1.55
CA ALA A 95 10.71 -7.67 -2.02
C ALA A 95 10.21 -6.74 -0.91
N GLU A 96 9.99 -7.27 0.31
CA GLU A 96 9.59 -6.48 1.48
C GLU A 96 10.60 -5.37 1.81
N THR A 97 11.90 -5.65 1.66
CA THR A 97 12.97 -4.69 1.92
C THR A 97 12.96 -3.54 0.90
N TYR A 98 12.66 -3.85 -0.37
CA TYR A 98 12.46 -2.82 -1.40
C TYR A 98 11.20 -1.98 -1.15
N LEU A 99 10.08 -2.62 -0.80
CA LEU A 99 8.85 -1.92 -0.46
C LEU A 99 9.06 -0.98 0.74
N ALA A 100 9.72 -1.45 1.81
CA ALA A 100 10.06 -0.63 2.96
C ALA A 100 10.94 0.57 2.59
N ARG A 101 11.89 0.41 1.64
CA ARG A 101 12.72 1.51 1.13
C ARG A 101 11.88 2.52 0.34
N ILE A 102 10.98 2.06 -0.53
CA ILE A 102 10.07 2.93 -1.29
C ILE A 102 9.18 3.71 -0.33
N HIS A 103 8.61 3.05 0.69
CA HIS A 103 7.77 3.68 1.70
C HIS A 103 8.53 4.73 2.50
N ALA A 104 9.74 4.40 2.96
CA ALA A 104 10.57 5.34 3.72
C ALA A 104 10.91 6.59 2.88
N HIS A 105 11.25 6.43 1.59
CA HIS A 105 11.46 7.57 0.71
C HIS A 105 10.18 8.37 0.44
N ALA A 106 9.04 7.70 0.29
CA ALA A 106 7.74 8.34 0.11
C ALA A 106 7.34 9.18 1.34
N SER A 107 7.65 8.71 2.55
CA SER A 107 7.41 9.45 3.79
C SER A 107 8.28 10.70 3.95
N LEU A 108 9.52 10.70 3.44
CA LEU A 108 10.48 11.82 3.57
C LEU A 108 10.13 13.09 2.75
N GLY A 109 9.00 13.10 2.07
CA GLY A 109 8.47 14.26 1.36
C GLY A 109 8.92 14.40 -0.10
N THR A 110 8.60 15.55 -0.67
CA THR A 110 8.62 15.81 -2.13
C THR A 110 10.01 15.68 -2.76
N ASP A 111 11.06 16.05 -2.02
CA ASP A 111 12.44 16.01 -2.49
C ASP A 111 12.97 14.57 -2.64
N HIS A 112 12.36 13.63 -1.91
CA HIS A 112 12.73 12.22 -1.91
C HIS A 112 11.88 11.37 -2.86
N LEU A 113 10.86 11.96 -3.49
CA LEU A 113 9.98 11.26 -4.41
C LEU A 113 10.74 10.75 -5.65
N LYS A 114 11.74 11.50 -6.13
CA LYS A 114 12.70 11.05 -7.16
C LYS A 114 13.38 9.73 -6.77
N LYS A 115 13.82 9.62 -5.51
CA LYS A 115 14.48 8.42 -5.00
C LYS A 115 13.50 7.28 -4.78
N ALA A 116 12.25 7.58 -4.43
CA ALA A 116 11.19 6.58 -4.31
C ALA A 116 10.89 5.92 -5.67
N PHE A 117 10.72 6.72 -6.74
CA PHE A 117 10.54 6.20 -8.09
C PHE A 117 11.80 5.48 -8.61
N GLY A 118 13.00 5.97 -8.29
CA GLY A 118 14.24 5.24 -8.60
C GLY A 118 14.33 3.89 -7.88
N ALA A 119 13.92 3.82 -6.62
CA ALA A 119 13.85 2.56 -5.87
C ALA A 119 12.77 1.62 -6.43
N LEU A 120 11.65 2.15 -6.92
CA LEU A 120 10.63 1.39 -7.63
C LEU A 120 11.17 0.81 -8.94
N HIS A 121 11.94 1.59 -9.70
CA HIS A 121 12.58 1.09 -10.92
C HIS A 121 13.55 -0.07 -10.63
N GLU A 122 14.40 0.08 -9.61
CA GLU A 122 15.29 -1.00 -9.17
C GLU A 122 14.47 -2.25 -8.79
N PHE A 123 13.36 -2.07 -8.08
CA PHE A 123 12.47 -3.15 -7.67
C PHE A 123 11.80 -3.85 -8.87
N GLU A 124 11.27 -3.09 -9.83
CA GLU A 124 10.70 -3.62 -11.08
C GLU A 124 11.74 -4.37 -11.93
N SER A 125 12.99 -3.89 -12.00
CA SER A 125 14.03 -4.55 -12.79
C SER A 125 14.37 -5.95 -12.27
N LEU A 126 14.14 -6.20 -10.98
CA LEU A 126 14.45 -7.47 -10.31
C LEU A 126 13.23 -8.38 -10.19
N TYR A 127 12.06 -7.81 -9.92
CA TYR A 127 10.83 -8.55 -9.63
C TYR A 127 9.76 -8.44 -10.72
N GLY A 128 9.97 -7.64 -11.76
CA GLY A 128 9.02 -7.46 -12.86
C GLY A 128 8.86 -8.70 -13.76
N GLY A 129 9.79 -9.66 -13.69
CA GLY A 129 9.69 -10.96 -14.36
C GLY A 129 8.96 -12.04 -13.53
N ALA A 130 8.45 -11.72 -12.34
CA ALA A 130 7.69 -12.65 -11.51
C ALA A 130 6.37 -13.05 -12.18
N ASP A 131 5.77 -14.15 -11.71
CA ASP A 131 4.44 -14.60 -12.18
C ASP A 131 3.43 -13.44 -12.15
N LYS A 132 2.58 -13.36 -13.17
CA LYS A 132 1.64 -12.24 -13.37
C LYS A 132 0.82 -11.91 -12.12
N GLN A 133 0.38 -12.92 -11.36
CA GLN A 133 -0.41 -12.72 -10.14
C GLN A 133 0.42 -12.15 -8.98
N ALA A 134 1.65 -12.64 -8.78
CA ALA A 134 2.54 -12.14 -7.74
C ALA A 134 3.01 -10.71 -8.05
N ALA A 135 3.26 -10.41 -9.33
CA ALA A 135 3.57 -9.07 -9.78
C ALA A 135 2.38 -8.10 -9.56
N GLU A 136 1.15 -8.53 -9.83
CA GLU A 136 -0.04 -7.71 -9.60
C GLU A 136 -0.15 -7.23 -8.15
N ASP A 137 0.06 -8.12 -7.18
CA ASP A 137 -0.01 -7.79 -5.75
C ASP A 137 1.17 -6.94 -5.27
N LEU A 138 2.39 -7.25 -5.72
CA LEU A 138 3.61 -6.53 -5.34
C LEU A 138 3.65 -5.10 -5.87
N PHE A 139 3.06 -4.85 -7.03
CA PHE A 139 3.07 -3.55 -7.70
C PHE A 139 1.70 -2.84 -7.65
N SER A 140 0.76 -3.34 -6.85
CA SER A 140 -0.56 -2.72 -6.75
C SER A 140 -0.49 -1.35 -6.05
N PRO A 141 -1.03 -0.27 -6.67
CA PRO A 141 -1.10 1.06 -6.05
C PRO A 141 -2.11 1.12 -4.89
N PHE A 142 -3.00 0.13 -4.76
CA PHE A 142 -4.02 0.07 -3.72
C PHE A 142 -3.55 -0.64 -2.44
N THR A 143 -2.47 -1.42 -2.52
CA THR A 143 -1.92 -2.19 -1.38
C THR A 143 -0.44 -1.86 -1.17
N ALA A 144 0.46 -2.51 -1.92
CA ALA A 144 1.90 -2.46 -1.70
C ALA A 144 2.50 -1.09 -1.98
N LEU A 145 2.05 -0.38 -3.01
CA LEU A 145 2.56 0.94 -3.38
C LEU A 145 1.70 2.11 -2.88
N TYR A 146 0.69 1.84 -2.04
CA TYR A 146 -0.22 2.88 -1.54
C TYR A 146 0.50 4.05 -0.83
N PRO A 147 1.57 3.85 -0.02
CA PRO A 147 2.31 4.98 0.54
C PRO A 147 2.94 5.90 -0.51
N LEU A 148 3.37 5.36 -1.65
CA LEU A 148 3.87 6.16 -2.77
C LEU A 148 2.75 7.01 -3.39
N VAL A 149 1.56 6.43 -3.55
CA VAL A 149 0.35 7.15 -3.99
C VAL A 149 0.02 8.31 -3.05
N VAL A 150 0.08 8.07 -1.74
CA VAL A 150 -0.16 9.12 -0.74
C VAL A 150 0.88 10.23 -0.88
N ALA A 151 2.16 9.90 -1.09
CA ALA A 151 3.21 10.89 -1.32
C ALA A 151 2.98 11.70 -2.61
N CYS A 152 2.51 11.07 -3.69
CA CYS A 152 2.09 11.78 -4.91
C CYS A 152 0.89 12.71 -4.69
N SER A 153 0.05 12.42 -3.70
CA SER A 153 -1.09 13.26 -3.34
C SER A 153 -0.77 14.37 -2.31
N HIS A 154 0.39 14.30 -1.67
CA HIS A 154 0.81 15.26 -0.65
C HIS A 154 1.02 16.63 -1.30
N ASN A 155 0.59 17.74 -0.67
CA ASN A 155 0.64 19.10 -1.25
C ASN A 155 -0.10 19.28 -2.60
N GLY A 156 -1.00 18.37 -3.00
CA GLY A 156 -1.90 18.55 -4.13
C GLY A 156 -1.19 18.67 -5.48
N PHE A 157 -1.53 19.70 -6.27
CA PHE A 157 -1.04 19.85 -7.66
C PHE A 157 0.48 20.06 -7.77
N ALA A 158 1.10 20.73 -6.80
CA ALA A 158 2.53 21.09 -6.87
C ALA A 158 3.45 19.86 -6.88
N THR A 159 3.08 18.80 -6.16
CA THR A 159 3.83 17.54 -6.18
C THR A 159 3.61 16.77 -7.46
N LEU A 160 2.37 16.71 -7.95
CA LEU A 160 2.08 16.12 -9.24
C LEU A 160 2.89 16.78 -10.36
N ASP A 161 2.96 18.12 -10.41
CA ASP A 161 3.77 18.83 -11.41
C ASP A 161 5.24 18.39 -11.36
N SER A 162 5.81 18.25 -10.15
CA SER A 162 7.16 17.74 -9.95
C SER A 162 7.31 16.29 -10.40
N VAL A 163 6.30 15.44 -10.16
CA VAL A 163 6.29 14.02 -10.58
C VAL A 163 6.21 13.90 -12.10
N TYR A 164 5.34 14.66 -12.76
CA TYR A 164 5.24 14.67 -14.22
C TYR A 164 6.53 15.15 -14.86
N PHE A 165 7.13 16.22 -14.34
CA PHE A 165 8.44 16.68 -14.81
C PHE A 165 9.53 15.61 -14.64
N GLN A 166 9.49 14.85 -13.55
CA GLN A 166 10.42 13.74 -13.32
C GLN A 166 10.19 12.58 -14.28
N LEU A 167 8.94 12.17 -14.48
CA LEU A 167 8.61 11.12 -15.45
C LEU A 167 9.05 11.50 -16.86
N GLU A 168 8.88 12.76 -17.26
CA GLU A 168 9.32 13.24 -18.56
C GLU A 168 10.85 13.19 -18.71
N ASN A 169 11.58 13.53 -17.64
CA ASN A 169 13.04 13.39 -17.65
C ASN A 169 13.49 11.93 -17.71
N LEU A 170 12.79 11.04 -16.99
CA LEU A 170 13.08 9.61 -16.98
C LEU A 170 12.69 8.93 -18.31
N SER A 171 11.62 9.38 -18.97
CA SER A 171 11.22 8.86 -20.28
C SER A 171 12.17 9.27 -21.40
N LYS A 172 12.85 10.42 -21.26
CA LYS A 172 13.91 10.90 -22.16
C LYS A 172 15.28 10.25 -21.89
N ALA A 173 15.44 9.50 -20.80
CA ALA A 173 16.68 8.80 -20.49
C ALA A 173 16.93 7.66 -21.50
N ASN A 174 18.19 7.25 -21.66
CA ASN A 174 18.59 6.12 -22.51
C ASN A 174 19.09 4.96 -21.62
N PRO A 175 18.37 3.83 -21.52
CA PRO A 175 17.07 3.51 -22.14
C PRO A 175 15.89 4.26 -21.49
N PRO A 176 14.77 4.45 -22.22
CA PRO A 176 13.60 5.17 -21.71
C PRO A 176 12.97 4.41 -20.55
N TYR A 177 12.83 5.08 -19.41
CA TYR A 177 12.16 4.50 -18.25
C TYR A 177 10.66 4.38 -18.54
N LYS A 178 10.15 3.15 -18.51
CA LYS A 178 8.74 2.82 -18.70
C LYS A 178 8.29 1.94 -17.55
N SER A 179 7.55 2.52 -16.60
CA SER A 179 7.03 1.83 -15.43
C SER A 179 5.51 1.96 -15.39
N LEU A 180 4.82 0.84 -15.57
CA LEU A 180 3.36 0.80 -15.45
C LEU A 180 2.94 1.03 -13.99
N ALA A 181 3.68 0.49 -13.02
CA ALA A 181 3.37 0.66 -11.60
C ALA A 181 3.48 2.13 -11.15
N ALA A 182 4.49 2.85 -11.64
CA ALA A 182 4.63 4.29 -11.38
C ALA A 182 3.46 5.09 -11.97
N LEU A 183 3.08 4.82 -13.21
CA LEU A 183 1.94 5.48 -13.87
C LEU A 183 0.62 5.18 -13.15
N ASN A 184 0.42 3.92 -12.73
CA ASN A 184 -0.74 3.51 -11.93
C ASN A 184 -0.80 4.25 -10.58
N CYS A 185 0.35 4.43 -9.91
CA CYS A 185 0.42 5.21 -8.67
C CYS A 185 0.04 6.68 -8.89
N ILE A 186 0.42 7.26 -10.04
CA ILE A 186 0.12 8.65 -10.39
C ILE A 186 -1.35 8.81 -10.74
N ILE A 187 -1.95 7.89 -11.51
CA ILE A 187 -3.39 7.89 -11.79
C ILE A 187 -4.19 7.90 -10.47
N LEU A 188 -3.84 7.01 -9.53
CA LEU A 188 -4.51 6.97 -8.23
C LEU A 188 -4.21 8.21 -7.37
N GLY A 189 -3.00 8.78 -7.48
CA GLY A 189 -2.62 10.04 -6.83
C GLY A 189 -3.48 11.22 -7.33
N CYS A 190 -3.62 11.36 -8.65
CA CYS A 190 -4.52 12.32 -9.29
C CYS A 190 -5.97 12.12 -8.84
N ALA A 191 -6.44 10.86 -8.77
CA ALA A 191 -7.76 10.53 -8.24
C ALA A 191 -7.93 10.89 -6.75
N ASN A 192 -6.86 10.96 -5.96
CA ASN A 192 -6.90 11.40 -4.56
C ASN A 192 -6.95 12.93 -4.41
N ILE A 193 -6.36 13.67 -5.35
CA ILE A 193 -6.37 15.15 -5.38
C ILE A 193 -7.59 15.70 -6.12
N TRP A 194 -8.45 14.84 -6.71
CA TRP A 194 -9.58 15.23 -7.54
C TRP A 194 -9.18 15.85 -8.90
N ASP A 195 -7.96 15.55 -9.38
CA ASP A 195 -7.51 15.91 -10.73
C ASP A 195 -7.82 14.78 -11.73
N PHE A 196 -9.09 14.71 -12.14
CA PHE A 196 -9.56 13.63 -13.01
C PHE A 196 -9.15 13.80 -14.47
N HIS A 197 -8.80 15.02 -14.87
CA HIS A 197 -8.29 15.31 -16.20
C HIS A 197 -6.93 14.66 -16.38
N ARG A 198 -5.99 14.96 -15.48
CA ARG A 198 -4.66 14.36 -15.52
C ARG A 198 -4.68 12.85 -15.31
N ALA A 199 -5.60 12.34 -14.49
CA ALA A 199 -5.78 10.89 -14.35
C ALA A 199 -6.13 10.23 -15.69
N SER A 200 -7.09 10.80 -16.43
CA SER A 200 -7.49 10.34 -17.76
C SER A 200 -6.38 10.49 -18.80
N GLU A 201 -5.68 11.62 -18.82
CA GLU A 201 -4.54 11.86 -19.72
C GLU A 201 -3.39 10.89 -19.46
N THR A 202 -3.11 10.58 -18.19
CA THR A 202 -2.05 9.64 -17.84
C THR A 202 -2.41 8.24 -18.28
N PHE A 203 -3.68 7.84 -18.13
CA PHE A 203 -4.16 6.55 -18.60
C PHE A 203 -4.06 6.41 -20.12
N THR A 204 -4.42 7.44 -20.88
CA THR A 204 -4.26 7.39 -22.35
C THR A 204 -2.78 7.41 -22.75
N ALA A 205 -1.94 8.16 -22.05
CA ALA A 205 -0.50 8.21 -22.27
C ALA A 205 0.21 6.87 -22.07
N ILE A 206 -0.31 5.97 -21.19
CA ILE A 206 0.23 4.60 -21.02
C ILE A 206 0.35 3.91 -22.39
N SER A 207 -0.71 3.92 -23.18
CA SER A 207 -0.73 3.27 -24.49
C SER A 207 -0.09 4.12 -25.58
N THR A 208 -0.38 5.43 -25.63
CA THR A 208 0.01 6.28 -26.77
C THR A 208 1.46 6.76 -26.69
N THR A 209 1.90 7.22 -25.51
CA THR A 209 3.23 7.82 -25.31
C THR A 209 4.25 6.78 -24.84
N PHE A 210 3.87 5.94 -23.88
CA PHE A 210 4.77 4.95 -23.31
C PHE A 210 4.75 3.61 -24.07
N GLY A 211 3.71 3.34 -24.86
CA GLY A 211 3.58 2.07 -25.60
C GLY A 211 3.45 0.86 -24.68
N LEU A 212 2.90 1.08 -23.48
CA LEU A 212 2.62 0.05 -22.48
C LEU A 212 1.15 -0.38 -22.59
N THR A 213 0.84 -1.59 -22.16
CA THR A 213 -0.54 -2.08 -22.08
C THR A 213 -1.11 -1.81 -20.69
N PRO A 214 -2.22 -1.05 -20.55
CA PRO A 214 -2.90 -0.86 -19.27
C PRO A 214 -3.29 -2.20 -18.64
N ASP A 215 -3.09 -2.31 -17.34
CA ASP A 215 -3.46 -3.50 -16.56
C ASP A 215 -4.71 -3.24 -15.70
N VAL A 216 -5.13 -4.26 -14.94
CA VAL A 216 -6.27 -4.13 -14.02
C VAL A 216 -6.09 -2.98 -13.02
N ASN A 217 -4.85 -2.69 -12.58
CA ASN A 217 -4.56 -1.58 -11.68
C ASN A 217 -4.71 -0.22 -12.37
N SER A 218 -4.34 -0.09 -13.65
CA SER A 218 -4.58 1.13 -14.46
C SER A 218 -6.08 1.45 -14.55
N TYR A 219 -6.90 0.44 -14.88
CA TYR A 219 -8.36 0.59 -14.96
C TYR A 219 -8.96 0.88 -13.59
N ASN A 220 -8.53 0.17 -12.54
CA ASN A 220 -8.98 0.43 -11.17
C ASN A 220 -8.66 1.87 -10.74
N GLY A 221 -7.50 2.41 -11.11
CA GLY A 221 -7.14 3.81 -10.88
C GLY A 221 -8.17 4.78 -11.48
N LEU A 222 -8.57 4.56 -12.74
CA LEU A 222 -9.61 5.37 -13.40
C LEU A 222 -11.02 5.15 -12.84
N ILE A 223 -11.40 3.90 -12.56
CA ILE A 223 -12.69 3.58 -11.93
C ILE A 223 -12.80 4.30 -10.58
N CYS A 224 -11.72 4.32 -9.79
CA CYS A 224 -11.66 5.07 -8.55
C CYS A 224 -11.85 6.59 -8.79
N ALA A 225 -11.23 7.15 -9.82
CA ALA A 225 -11.38 8.55 -10.20
C ALA A 225 -12.84 8.89 -10.57
N TYR A 226 -13.45 8.15 -11.49
CA TYR A 226 -14.84 8.36 -11.91
C TYR A 226 -15.84 8.10 -10.78
N GLY A 227 -15.59 7.09 -9.94
CA GLY A 227 -16.42 6.79 -8.78
C GLY A 227 -16.49 7.96 -7.79
N LYS A 228 -15.36 8.62 -7.51
CA LYS A 228 -15.31 9.82 -6.66
C LYS A 228 -16.04 11.02 -7.27
N LEU A 229 -16.05 11.14 -8.60
CA LEU A 229 -16.80 12.17 -9.33
C LEU A 229 -18.32 11.92 -9.40
N ASN A 230 -18.83 10.86 -8.77
CA ASN A 230 -20.21 10.42 -8.95
C ASN A 230 -20.55 10.08 -10.43
N LYS A 231 -19.54 9.76 -11.23
CA LYS A 231 -19.63 9.35 -12.64
C LYS A 231 -19.68 7.84 -12.77
N ARG A 232 -20.71 7.24 -12.15
CA ARG A 232 -20.85 5.78 -12.06
C ARG A 232 -21.04 5.09 -13.42
N LYS A 233 -21.61 5.79 -14.41
CA LYS A 233 -21.83 5.22 -15.75
C LYS A 233 -20.50 4.99 -16.44
N GLU A 234 -19.64 6.01 -16.41
CA GLU A 234 -18.28 5.96 -16.94
C GLU A 234 -17.43 4.90 -16.20
N ALA A 235 -17.61 4.75 -14.88
CA ALA A 235 -16.97 3.69 -14.12
C ALA A 235 -17.41 2.27 -14.56
N LEU A 236 -18.70 2.07 -14.86
CA LEU A 236 -19.24 0.80 -15.37
C LEU A 236 -18.81 0.54 -16.81
N GLU A 237 -18.74 1.58 -17.66
CA GLU A 237 -18.22 1.46 -19.03
C GLU A 237 -16.77 0.98 -19.03
N LEU A 238 -15.92 1.50 -18.14
CA LEU A 238 -14.55 1.03 -17.96
C LEU A 238 -14.48 -0.42 -17.46
N PHE A 239 -15.39 -0.82 -16.57
CA PHE A 239 -15.48 -2.19 -16.09
C PHE A 239 -15.85 -3.18 -17.20
N GLU A 240 -16.85 -2.85 -18.01
CA GLU A 240 -17.24 -3.66 -19.16
C GLU A 240 -16.16 -3.66 -20.25
N GLN A 241 -15.47 -2.52 -20.45
CA GLN A 241 -14.32 -2.45 -21.35
C GLN A 241 -13.20 -3.38 -20.87
N LEU A 242 -12.86 -3.36 -19.58
CA LEU A 242 -11.86 -4.25 -18.98
C LEU A 242 -12.21 -5.73 -19.24
N LYS A 243 -13.47 -6.11 -19.03
CA LYS A 243 -13.97 -7.48 -19.33
C LYS A 243 -13.88 -7.82 -20.81
N SER A 244 -14.24 -6.88 -21.69
CA SER A 244 -14.20 -7.07 -23.15
C SER A 244 -12.78 -7.31 -23.69
N LEU A 245 -11.76 -6.75 -23.01
CA LEU A 245 -10.35 -6.93 -23.33
C LEU A 245 -9.76 -8.23 -22.75
N GLY A 246 -10.57 -9.05 -22.08
CA GLY A 246 -10.13 -10.29 -21.45
C GLY A 246 -9.26 -10.10 -20.20
N ILE A 247 -9.18 -8.87 -19.70
CA ILE A 247 -8.53 -8.59 -18.41
C ILE A 247 -9.53 -8.97 -17.32
N LYS A 248 -9.11 -9.79 -16.35
CA LYS A 248 -10.00 -10.26 -15.29
C LYS A 248 -10.15 -9.18 -14.22
N PRO A 249 -11.38 -8.75 -13.87
CA PRO A 249 -11.60 -7.92 -12.69
C PRO A 249 -11.10 -8.62 -11.44
N ASN A 250 -10.54 -7.84 -10.50
CA ASN A 250 -10.09 -8.34 -9.21
C ASN A 250 -11.00 -7.85 -8.07
N ALA A 251 -10.75 -8.31 -6.84
CA ALA A 251 -11.53 -7.90 -5.67
C ALA A 251 -11.54 -6.37 -5.46
N MET A 252 -10.47 -5.68 -5.85
CA MET A 252 -10.40 -4.22 -5.79
C MET A 252 -11.32 -3.56 -6.82
N THR A 253 -11.42 -4.10 -8.05
CA THR A 253 -12.33 -3.60 -9.08
C THR A 253 -13.77 -3.54 -8.58
N TYR A 254 -14.26 -4.64 -8.01
CA TYR A 254 -15.60 -4.70 -7.43
C TYR A 254 -15.77 -3.74 -6.25
N ALA A 255 -14.77 -3.65 -5.36
CA ALA A 255 -14.81 -2.72 -4.23
C ALA A 255 -14.96 -1.26 -4.67
N LEU A 256 -14.26 -0.86 -5.74
CA LEU A 256 -14.32 0.49 -6.30
C LEU A 256 -15.67 0.78 -6.97
N LEU A 257 -16.26 -0.20 -7.66
CA LEU A 257 -17.60 -0.08 -8.22
C LEU A 257 -18.67 0.05 -7.13
N VAL A 258 -18.57 -0.73 -6.07
CA VAL A 258 -19.43 -0.58 -4.88
C VAL A 258 -19.29 0.84 -4.34
N ASP A 259 -18.06 1.33 -4.13
CA ASP A 259 -17.83 2.70 -3.65
C ASP A 259 -18.47 3.75 -4.59
N ALA A 260 -18.38 3.57 -5.91
CA ALA A 260 -19.01 4.46 -6.90
C ALA A 260 -20.56 4.50 -6.77
N HIS A 261 -21.21 3.34 -6.60
CA HIS A 261 -22.66 3.28 -6.37
C HIS A 261 -23.05 3.87 -5.01
N LEU A 262 -22.23 3.68 -3.97
CA LEU A 262 -22.46 4.28 -2.66
C LEU A 262 -22.30 5.81 -2.66
N VAL A 263 -21.43 6.37 -3.51
CA VAL A 263 -21.36 7.82 -3.74
C VAL A 263 -22.64 8.31 -4.44
N ALA A 264 -23.15 7.54 -5.39
CA ALA A 264 -24.41 7.81 -6.09
C ALA A 264 -25.69 7.57 -5.26
N LYS A 265 -25.55 7.23 -3.97
CA LYS A 265 -26.64 6.93 -3.04
C LYS A 265 -27.54 5.76 -3.50
N ASP A 266 -26.96 4.78 -4.18
CA ASP A 266 -27.68 3.63 -4.71
C ASP A 266 -27.18 2.32 -4.06
N PRO A 267 -27.64 1.99 -2.84
CA PRO A 267 -27.23 0.77 -2.14
C PRO A 267 -27.72 -0.52 -2.83
N LYS A 268 -28.83 -0.46 -3.58
CA LYS A 268 -29.38 -1.62 -4.30
C LYS A 268 -28.44 -2.07 -5.42
N SER A 269 -28.00 -1.14 -6.26
CA SER A 269 -27.00 -1.47 -7.29
C SER A 269 -25.66 -1.86 -6.67
N ALA A 270 -25.26 -1.25 -5.54
CA ALA A 270 -24.06 -1.67 -4.83
C ALA A 270 -24.11 -3.14 -4.37
N LEU A 271 -25.28 -3.63 -3.95
CA LEU A 271 -25.49 -5.04 -3.61
C LEU A 271 -25.44 -5.95 -4.83
N SER A 272 -26.01 -5.53 -5.96
CA SER A 272 -25.88 -6.26 -7.23
C SER A 272 -24.41 -6.46 -7.65
N ILE A 273 -23.57 -5.44 -7.47
CA ILE A 273 -22.13 -5.56 -7.71
C ILE A 273 -21.45 -6.53 -6.71
N ILE A 274 -21.92 -6.59 -5.46
CA ILE A 274 -21.42 -7.59 -4.49
C ILE A 274 -21.85 -9.01 -4.90
N ASP A 275 -23.04 -9.18 -5.44
CA ASP A 275 -23.48 -10.47 -5.96
C ASP A 275 -22.61 -10.89 -7.16
N GLU A 276 -22.32 -9.98 -8.10
CA GLU A 276 -21.39 -10.26 -9.21
C GLU A 276 -19.97 -10.57 -8.71
N MET A 277 -19.50 -9.89 -7.67
CA MET A 277 -18.23 -10.17 -7.00
C MET A 277 -18.19 -11.60 -6.44
N VAL A 278 -19.27 -12.04 -5.79
CA VAL A 278 -19.41 -13.40 -5.22
C VAL A 278 -19.48 -14.46 -6.32
N ILE A 279 -20.24 -14.21 -7.39
CA ILE A 279 -20.34 -15.11 -8.55
C ILE A 279 -18.96 -15.26 -9.21
N SER A 280 -18.18 -14.19 -9.23
CA SER A 280 -16.82 -14.17 -9.78
C SER A 280 -15.77 -14.77 -8.84
N GLY A 281 -16.19 -15.36 -7.71
CA GLY A 281 -15.33 -16.10 -6.78
C GLY A 281 -14.63 -15.25 -5.72
N TYR A 282 -14.96 -13.96 -5.60
CA TYR A 282 -14.38 -13.07 -4.60
C TYR A 282 -15.29 -12.92 -3.38
N THR A 283 -14.70 -12.95 -2.19
CA THR A 283 -15.43 -12.78 -0.93
C THR A 283 -15.53 -11.30 -0.54
N PRO A 284 -16.74 -10.75 -0.27
CA PRO A 284 -16.89 -9.37 0.15
C PRO A 284 -16.19 -9.12 1.48
N THR A 285 -15.41 -8.04 1.57
CA THR A 285 -14.72 -7.70 2.81
C THR A 285 -15.68 -7.08 3.83
N LYS A 286 -15.37 -7.25 5.13
CA LYS A 286 -16.09 -6.57 6.22
C LYS A 286 -16.16 -5.04 6.03
N ALA A 287 -15.14 -4.45 5.40
CA ALA A 287 -15.12 -3.02 5.12
C ALA A 287 -16.19 -2.61 4.09
N ILE A 288 -16.31 -3.36 2.99
CA ILE A 288 -17.32 -3.14 1.94
C ILE A 288 -18.73 -3.24 2.54
N LEU A 289 -19.04 -4.33 3.24
CA LEU A 289 -20.36 -4.52 3.87
C LEU A 289 -20.70 -3.41 4.86
N LYS A 290 -19.72 -2.93 5.65
CA LYS A 290 -19.93 -1.80 6.57
C LYS A 290 -20.25 -0.50 5.84
N LYS A 291 -19.62 -0.24 4.70
CA LYS A 291 -19.89 0.96 3.89
C LYS A 291 -21.30 0.91 3.31
N VAL A 292 -21.70 -0.22 2.72
CA VAL A 292 -23.06 -0.41 2.17
C VAL A 292 -24.10 -0.23 3.27
N ARG A 293 -23.94 -0.92 4.39
CA ARG A 293 -24.83 -0.78 5.55
C ARG A 293 -24.98 0.66 6.04
N ARG A 294 -23.86 1.39 6.19
CA ARG A 294 -23.89 2.81 6.56
C ARG A 294 -24.69 3.64 5.57
N ARG A 295 -24.64 3.32 4.28
CA ARG A 295 -25.46 3.97 3.25
C ARG A 295 -26.93 3.58 3.39
N CYS A 296 -27.26 2.29 3.50
CA CYS A 296 -28.63 1.82 3.69
C CYS A 296 -29.32 2.52 4.87
N ILE A 297 -28.64 2.64 6.01
CA ILE A 297 -29.16 3.34 7.19
C ILE A 297 -29.44 4.82 6.91
N ARG A 298 -28.57 5.50 6.14
CA ARG A 298 -28.76 6.92 5.80
C ARG A 298 -29.91 7.16 4.84
N GLU A 299 -30.12 6.24 3.90
CA GLU A 299 -31.22 6.33 2.91
C GLU A 299 -32.51 5.65 3.42
N MET A 300 -32.52 5.13 4.66
CA MET A 300 -33.62 4.35 5.25
C MET A 300 -34.05 3.12 4.43
N ASP A 301 -33.10 2.52 3.70
CA ASP A 301 -33.31 1.32 2.90
C ASP A 301 -33.10 0.07 3.77
N TYR A 302 -34.15 -0.33 4.50
CA TYR A 302 -34.12 -1.50 5.40
C TYR A 302 -33.95 -2.82 4.65
N GLU A 303 -34.54 -2.93 3.45
CA GLU A 303 -34.45 -4.12 2.59
C GLU A 303 -32.99 -4.40 2.21
N SER A 304 -32.30 -3.40 1.67
CA SER A 304 -30.87 -3.53 1.35
C SER A 304 -30.02 -3.76 2.61
N ASN A 305 -30.38 -3.17 3.76
CA ASN A 305 -29.66 -3.43 5.01
C ASN A 305 -29.77 -4.89 5.46
N ASP A 306 -30.96 -5.50 5.33
CA ASP A 306 -31.17 -6.89 5.72
C ASP A 306 -30.40 -7.84 4.80
N GLN A 307 -30.35 -7.55 3.49
CA GLN A 307 -29.48 -8.27 2.54
C GLN A 307 -28.00 -8.19 2.94
N VAL A 308 -27.52 -7.04 3.42
CA VAL A 308 -26.14 -6.93 3.95
C VAL A 308 -25.93 -7.81 5.19
N GLU A 309 -26.92 -7.90 6.08
CA GLU A 309 -26.84 -8.76 7.27
C GLU A 309 -26.82 -10.24 6.88
N ASP A 310 -27.60 -10.64 5.87
CA ASP A 310 -27.63 -12.03 5.39
C ASP A 310 -26.34 -12.41 4.65
N LEU A 311 -25.79 -11.50 3.83
CA LEU A 311 -24.46 -11.67 3.26
C LEU A 311 -23.38 -11.80 4.35
N ALA A 312 -23.45 -10.98 5.40
CA ALA A 312 -22.51 -11.07 6.51
C ALA A 312 -22.60 -12.42 7.24
N LYS A 313 -23.81 -12.93 7.50
CA LYS A 313 -24.02 -14.27 8.07
C LYS A 313 -23.49 -15.38 7.15
N LYS A 314 -23.80 -15.31 5.85
CA LYS A 314 -23.38 -16.28 4.83
C LYS A 314 -21.85 -16.45 4.80
N PHE A 315 -21.11 -15.36 4.96
CA PHE A 315 -19.63 -15.38 4.97
C PHE A 315 -19.02 -15.40 6.37
N GLY A 316 -19.81 -15.56 7.44
CA GLY A 316 -19.31 -15.58 8.82
C GLY A 316 -18.66 -14.27 9.29
N ILE A 317 -19.03 -13.14 8.67
CA ILE A 317 -18.44 -11.84 8.95
C ILE A 317 -19.15 -11.17 10.12
N ARG A 318 -18.50 -11.10 11.28
CA ARG A 318 -19.03 -10.38 12.45
C ARG A 318 -19.08 -8.87 12.22
N MET A 319 -20.28 -8.30 12.12
CA MET A 319 -20.48 -6.87 11.82
C MET A 319 -20.40 -5.95 13.05
N GLY A 320 -20.36 -6.52 14.26
CA GLY A 320 -20.11 -5.82 15.52
C GLY A 320 -21.32 -5.10 16.12
N THR A 321 -22.42 -4.95 15.38
CA THR A 321 -23.71 -4.49 15.94
C THR A 321 -24.56 -5.62 16.49
N GLU A 322 -24.24 -6.87 16.14
CA GLU A 322 -24.95 -8.07 16.60
C GLU A 322 -25.02 -8.11 18.13
N THR A 323 -23.98 -7.68 18.85
CA THR A 323 -24.02 -7.61 20.31
C THR A 323 -25.07 -6.63 20.81
N ARG A 324 -25.17 -5.42 20.25
CA ARG A 324 -26.10 -4.39 20.74
C ARG A 324 -27.57 -4.69 20.38
N ARG A 325 -27.82 -5.19 19.16
CA ARG A 325 -29.16 -5.57 18.70
C ARG A 325 -29.63 -6.86 19.37
N ASN A 326 -28.77 -7.89 19.47
CA ASN A 326 -29.11 -9.12 20.20
C ASN A 326 -29.25 -8.86 21.71
N LEU A 327 -28.51 -7.92 22.31
CA LEU A 327 -28.75 -7.47 23.70
C LEU A 327 -30.12 -6.80 23.87
N LEU A 328 -30.59 -6.04 22.88
CA LEU A 328 -31.90 -5.37 22.94
C LEU A 328 -33.07 -6.33 22.69
N PHE A 329 -32.91 -7.33 21.82
CA PHE A 329 -33.98 -8.27 21.45
C PHE A 329 -33.95 -9.62 22.19
N ASN A 330 -32.83 -10.01 22.80
CA ASN A 330 -32.74 -11.20 23.69
C ASN A 330 -32.90 -10.85 25.17
N LEU A 331 -33.39 -9.65 25.51
CA LEU A 331 -33.96 -9.43 26.84
C LEU A 331 -35.24 -10.26 26.91
N GLN A 332 -35.13 -11.49 27.41
CA GLN A 332 -36.27 -12.18 28.00
C GLN A 332 -36.78 -11.26 29.12
N TYR A 333 -37.85 -10.51 28.86
CA TYR A 333 -38.67 -9.98 29.93
C TYR A 333 -39.24 -11.21 30.66
N THR A 334 -38.54 -11.68 31.69
CA THR A 334 -39.15 -12.54 32.71
C THR A 334 -40.27 -11.72 33.31
N ALA A 335 -41.50 -12.01 32.91
CA ALA A 335 -42.71 -11.47 33.52
C ALA A 335 -42.98 -12.15 34.88
N ASP A 336 -41.93 -12.37 35.67
CA ASP A 336 -42.01 -12.90 37.02
C ASP A 336 -42.05 -11.72 38.01
N TYR A 337 -43.07 -10.88 37.86
CA TYR A 337 -43.68 -10.24 39.03
C TYR A 337 -44.97 -11.01 39.33
N VAL A 338 -44.80 -12.29 39.68
CA VAL A 338 -45.82 -13.05 40.38
C VAL A 338 -45.75 -12.64 41.85
N GLN A 339 -46.91 -12.22 42.32
CA GLN A 339 -47.29 -12.02 43.71
C GLN A 339 -46.65 -13.04 44.65
N GLU A 340 -45.98 -12.57 45.69
CA GLU A 340 -45.88 -13.26 46.97
C GLU A 340 -45.58 -12.26 48.11
N ARG A 341 -46.63 -11.56 48.57
CA ARG A 341 -47.14 -11.61 49.95
C ARG A 341 -48.37 -10.72 50.12
#